data_AF-A0A7R9C1T1-F1
#
_entry.id   AF-A0A7R9C1T1-F1
#
_cell.length_a   1.000
_cell.length_b   1.000
_cell.length_c   1.000
_cell.angle_alpha   90.00
_cell.angle_beta   90.00
_cell.angle_gamma   90.00
#
_symmetry.space_group_name_H-M   'P 1'
#
loop_
_entity.id
_entity.type
_entity.pdbx_description
1 polymer ?
#
loop_
_entity_poly.entity_id
_entity_poly.type
_entity_poly.pdbx_seq_one_letter_code
_entity_poly.pdbx_strand_id
1 'polypeptide(L)'
;PDVGVDDGLGALDWRLVGCIAFAWAVIFLTLARGLKSSGKVAYFTAMFPYVVLITFLIKGATLKGAGEGIKYFITPQWEKLAEPEVWYQAITQCFFSLAVGFGSTTMYASFNRFDHPIYR
;
A
#
# COMPACT_ATOMS: atom_id res chain seq x y z
N PRO A 1 -21.05 20.20 11.42
CA PRO A 1 -20.46 21.46 10.95
C PRO A 1 -19.24 21.12 10.12
N ASP A 2 -19.45 21.15 8.81
CA ASP A 2 -18.57 20.58 7.82
C ASP A 2 -17.57 21.70 7.53
N VAL A 3 -16.40 21.62 8.16
CA VAL A 3 -15.36 22.65 8.07
C VAL A 3 -14.93 22.74 6.61
N GLY A 4 -15.35 23.80 5.92
CA GLY A 4 -15.00 24.05 4.54
C GLY A 4 -13.53 24.43 4.42
N VAL A 5 -12.89 24.12 3.30
CA VAL A 5 -11.49 24.52 3.03
C VAL A 5 -11.32 26.06 3.12
N ASP A 6 -12.40 26.80 2.94
CA ASP A 6 -12.47 28.26 3.01
C ASP A 6 -12.28 28.83 4.44
N ASP A 7 -12.50 28.03 5.50
CA ASP A 7 -12.28 28.42 6.90
C ASP A 7 -10.79 28.31 7.33
N GLY A 8 -9.90 27.93 6.40
CA GLY A 8 -8.49 27.69 6.64
C GLY A 8 -8.21 26.32 7.27
N LEU A 9 -6.92 25.93 7.38
CA LEU A 9 -6.49 24.60 7.84
C LEU A 9 -6.80 24.29 9.32
N GLY A 10 -7.49 25.19 10.03
CA GLY A 10 -7.74 25.07 11.47
C GLY A 10 -6.46 25.11 12.31
N ALA A 11 -6.60 24.83 13.61
CA ALA A 11 -5.47 24.67 14.51
C ALA A 11 -4.87 23.26 14.38
N LEU A 12 -3.55 23.16 14.55
CA LEU A 12 -2.81 21.91 14.50
C LEU A 12 -3.26 20.97 15.64
N ASP A 13 -3.69 19.75 15.30
CA ASP A 13 -3.97 18.73 16.32
C ASP A 13 -2.66 18.13 16.87
N TRP A 14 -2.30 18.50 18.10
CA TRP A 14 -1.10 18.02 18.76
C TRP A 14 -1.03 16.51 18.95
N ARG A 15 -2.17 15.81 18.98
CA ARG A 15 -2.19 14.34 19.04
C ARG A 15 -1.71 13.75 17.72
N LEU A 16 -2.21 14.28 16.60
CA LEU A 16 -1.80 13.84 15.27
C LEU A 16 -0.32 14.14 15.01
N VAL A 17 0.16 15.31 15.44
CA VAL A 17 1.58 15.68 15.37
C VAL A 17 2.44 14.69 16.14
N GLY A 18 2.02 14.33 17.36
CA GLY A 18 2.69 13.30 18.16
C GLY A 18 2.75 11.95 17.44
N CYS A 19 1.63 11.52 16.83
CA CYS A 19 1.57 10.29 16.04
C CYS A 19 2.53 10.31 14.82
N ILE A 20 2.57 11.42 14.09
CA ILE A 20 3.45 11.59 12.92
C ILE A 20 4.92 11.62 13.36
N ALA A 21 5.24 12.35 14.43
CA ALA A 21 6.59 12.42 14.97
C ALA A 21 7.09 11.03 15.42
N PHE A 22 6.21 10.26 16.07
CA PHE A 22 6.51 8.88 16.45
C PHE A 22 6.73 7.98 15.22
N ALA A 23 5.88 8.08 14.19
CA ALA A 23 6.05 7.32 12.95
C ALA A 23 7.41 7.61 12.27
N TRP A 24 7.80 8.88 12.18
CA TRP A 24 9.11 9.28 11.65
C TRP A 24 10.27 8.77 12.49
N ALA A 25 10.15 8.79 13.82
CA ALA A 25 11.16 8.22 14.70
C ALA A 25 11.35 6.71 14.45
N VAL A 26 10.26 5.96 14.28
CA VAL A 26 10.32 4.52 13.93
C VAL A 26 10.98 4.32 12.58
N ILE A 27 10.57 5.07 11.54
CA ILE A 27 11.20 4.99 10.21
C ILE A 27 12.70 5.26 10.31
N PHE A 28 13.10 6.33 11.00
CA PHE A 28 14.50 6.67 11.20
C PHE A 28 15.27 5.53 11.89
N LEU A 29 14.75 4.98 12.99
CA LEU A 29 15.40 3.90 13.73
C LEU A 29 15.57 2.62 12.88
N THR A 30 14.59 2.30 12.03
CA THR A 30 14.68 1.14 11.13
C THR A 30 15.71 1.33 10.03
N LEU A 31 15.89 2.56 9.53
CA LEU A 31 16.83 2.90 8.47
C LEU A 31 18.25 3.22 8.97
N ALA A 32 18.40 3.72 10.20
CA ALA A 32 19.65 4.25 10.74
C ALA A 32 20.80 3.21 10.76
N ARG A 33 20.47 1.92 10.85
CA ARG A 33 21.45 0.82 10.82
C ARG A 33 21.69 0.25 9.41
N GLY A 34 21.20 0.93 8.39
CA GLY A 34 21.35 0.57 6.97
C GLY A 34 20.45 -0.57 6.52
N LEU A 35 20.52 -0.88 5.22
CA LEU A 35 19.58 -1.77 4.52
C LEU A 35 19.52 -3.20 5.09
N LYS A 36 20.63 -3.72 5.63
CA LYS A 36 20.66 -5.04 6.28
C LYS A 36 19.80 -5.10 7.54
N SER A 37 19.72 -4.00 8.29
CA SER A 37 18.85 -3.89 9.47
C SER A 37 17.40 -3.67 9.05
N SER A 38 17.16 -2.80 8.08
CA SER A 38 15.83 -2.56 7.50
C SER A 38 15.22 -3.84 6.94
N GLY A 39 16.02 -4.69 6.29
CA GLY A 39 15.59 -5.98 5.76
C GLY A 39 15.05 -6.93 6.83
N LYS A 40 15.63 -6.94 8.05
CA LYS A 40 15.12 -7.75 9.17
C LYS A 40 13.73 -7.32 9.60
N VAL A 41 13.52 -6.00 9.70
CA VAL A 41 12.21 -5.42 10.04
C VAL A 41 11.20 -5.67 8.93
N ALA A 42 11.66 -5.57 7.67
CA ALA A 42 10.84 -5.80 6.48
C ALA A 42 10.21 -7.20 6.45
N TYR A 43 10.89 -8.25 6.92
CA TYR A 43 10.29 -9.59 7.01
C TYR A 43 9.01 -9.60 7.86
N PHE A 44 9.01 -8.90 9.00
CA PHE A 44 7.82 -8.80 9.85
C PHE A 44 6.76 -7.90 9.20
N THR A 45 7.14 -6.69 8.77
CA THR A 45 6.18 -5.72 8.24
C THR A 45 5.57 -6.13 6.92
N ALA A 46 6.27 -6.94 6.10
CA ALA A 46 5.72 -7.48 4.87
C ALA A 46 4.80 -8.69 5.13
N MET A 47 5.10 -9.52 6.13
CA MET A 47 4.32 -10.73 6.44
C MET A 47 3.04 -10.43 7.24
N PHE A 48 3.11 -9.49 8.18
CA PHE A 48 2.00 -9.16 9.07
C PHE A 48 0.70 -8.77 8.32
N PRO A 49 0.72 -7.94 7.27
CA PRO A 49 -0.47 -7.64 6.48
C PRO A 49 -1.14 -8.89 5.89
N TYR A 50 -0.38 -9.89 5.45
CA TYR A 50 -0.96 -11.14 4.93
C TYR A 50 -1.71 -11.90 6.01
N VAL A 51 -1.20 -11.96 7.24
CA VAL A 51 -1.88 -12.61 8.37
C VAL A 51 -3.21 -11.91 8.67
N VAL A 52 -3.21 -10.57 8.67
CA VAL A 52 -4.42 -9.77 8.88
C VAL A 52 -5.42 -9.98 7.74
N LEU A 53 -4.96 -9.93 6.48
CA LEU A 53 -5.80 -10.15 5.30
C LEU A 53 -6.41 -11.55 5.28
N ILE A 54 -5.66 -12.59 5.62
CA ILE A 54 -6.18 -13.95 5.73
C ILE A 54 -7.24 -14.03 6.84
N THR A 55 -6.99 -13.40 7.98
CA THR A 55 -7.96 -13.36 9.09
C THR A 55 -9.26 -12.65 8.68
N PHE A 56 -9.14 -11.51 7.98
CA PHE A 56 -10.28 -10.78 7.44
C PHE A 56 -10.99 -11.55 6.33
N LEU A 57 -10.26 -12.29 5.49
CA LEU A 57 -10.85 -13.14 4.46
C LEU A 57 -11.67 -14.26 5.08
N ILE A 58 -11.13 -14.99 6.07
CA ILE A 58 -11.84 -16.05 6.77
C ILE A 58 -13.09 -15.49 7.43
N LYS A 59 -12.95 -14.39 8.20
CA LYS A 59 -14.10 -13.77 8.86
C LYS A 59 -15.13 -13.30 7.83
N GLY A 60 -14.74 -12.51 6.85
CA GLY A 60 -15.61 -12.00 5.78
C GLY A 60 -16.35 -13.11 5.05
N ALA A 61 -15.67 -14.21 4.71
CA ALA A 61 -16.28 -15.36 4.03
C ALA A 61 -17.28 -16.13 4.91
N THR A 62 -17.09 -16.14 6.23
CA THR A 62 -18.02 -16.81 7.18
C THR A 62 -19.26 -15.98 7.53
N LEU A 63 -19.31 -14.68 7.16
CA LEU A 63 -20.49 -13.86 7.40
C LEU A 63 -21.65 -14.26 6.50
N LYS A 64 -22.87 -14.16 7.03
CA LYS A 64 -24.10 -14.30 6.24
C LYS A 64 -24.14 -13.19 5.19
N GLY A 65 -24.45 -13.54 3.93
CA GLY A 65 -24.48 -12.58 2.82
C GLY A 65 -23.14 -12.39 2.10
N ALA A 66 -22.04 -13.03 2.52
CA ALA A 66 -20.74 -12.91 1.85
C ALA A 66 -20.79 -13.26 0.35
N GLY A 67 -21.62 -14.24 -0.02
CA GLY A 67 -21.78 -14.67 -1.41
C GLY A 67 -22.32 -13.57 -2.35
N GLU A 68 -23.16 -12.66 -1.86
CA GLU A 68 -23.69 -11.56 -2.69
C GLU A 68 -22.60 -10.53 -3.01
N GLY A 69 -21.78 -10.18 -2.02
CA GLY A 69 -20.63 -9.30 -2.21
C GLY A 69 -19.59 -9.89 -3.15
N ILE A 70 -19.29 -11.19 -3.01
CA ILE A 70 -18.37 -11.90 -3.93
C ILE A 70 -18.94 -11.89 -5.35
N LYS A 71 -20.23 -12.22 -5.51
CA LYS A 71 -20.90 -12.22 -6.82
C LYS A 71 -20.85 -10.84 -7.47
N TYR A 72 -21.13 -9.78 -6.71
CA TYR A 72 -21.03 -8.41 -7.21
C TYR A 72 -19.61 -8.07 -7.67
N PHE A 73 -18.59 -8.44 -6.90
CA PHE A 73 -17.19 -8.17 -7.23
C PHE A 73 -16.71 -8.87 -8.52
N ILE A 74 -17.12 -10.13 -8.74
CA ILE A 74 -16.65 -10.92 -9.90
C ILE A 74 -17.53 -10.81 -11.14
N THR A 75 -18.74 -10.25 -11.04
CA THR A 75 -19.64 -10.14 -12.20
C THR A 75 -19.11 -9.08 -13.17
N PRO A 76 -18.69 -9.46 -14.38
CA PRO A 76 -18.06 -8.52 -15.31
C PRO A 76 -19.09 -7.59 -15.96
N GLN A 77 -18.71 -6.32 -16.11
CA GLN A 77 -19.49 -5.31 -16.85
C GLN A 77 -18.76 -4.99 -18.16
N TRP A 78 -19.08 -5.74 -19.22
CA TRP A 78 -18.35 -5.67 -20.49
C TRP A 78 -18.43 -4.30 -21.18
N GLU A 79 -19.54 -3.60 -21.02
CA GLU A 79 -19.75 -2.25 -21.56
C GLU A 79 -18.71 -1.25 -21.05
N LYS A 80 -18.23 -1.43 -19.80
CA LYS A 80 -17.20 -0.58 -19.18
C LYS A 80 -15.85 -0.68 -19.86
N LEU A 81 -15.54 -1.79 -20.53
CA LEU A 81 -14.26 -1.96 -21.21
C LEU A 81 -14.12 -1.05 -22.44
N ALA A 82 -15.23 -0.55 -22.98
CA ALA A 82 -15.23 0.43 -24.07
C ALA A 82 -14.94 1.86 -23.59
N GLU A 83 -15.01 2.12 -22.28
CA GLU A 83 -14.73 3.43 -21.70
C GLU A 83 -13.21 3.64 -21.54
N PRO A 84 -12.60 4.64 -22.21
CA PRO A 84 -11.15 4.88 -22.11
C PRO A 84 -10.66 5.15 -20.68
N GLU A 85 -11.53 5.73 -19.84
CA GLU A 85 -11.23 6.03 -18.45
C GLU A 85 -10.88 4.78 -17.64
N VAL A 86 -11.54 3.64 -17.91
CA VAL A 86 -11.26 2.37 -17.21
C VAL A 86 -9.83 1.91 -17.46
N TRP A 87 -9.32 2.10 -18.68
CA TRP A 87 -7.93 1.79 -19.03
C TRP A 87 -6.95 2.78 -18.41
N TYR A 88 -7.29 4.07 -18.40
CA TYR A 88 -6.47 5.07 -17.73
C TYR A 88 -6.29 4.75 -16.24
N GLN A 89 -7.37 4.40 -15.54
CA GLN A 89 -7.34 4.02 -14.13
C GLN A 89 -6.56 2.71 -13.92
N ALA A 90 -6.75 1.70 -14.77
CA ALA A 90 -6.03 0.44 -14.67
C ALA A 90 -4.51 0.62 -14.84
N ILE A 91 -4.09 1.43 -15.84
CA ILE A 91 -2.68 1.75 -16.06
C ILE A 91 -2.11 2.49 -14.84
N THR A 92 -2.80 3.55 -14.40
CA THR A 92 -2.41 4.35 -13.23
C THR A 92 -2.23 3.47 -11.99
N GLN A 93 -3.17 2.54 -11.75
CA GLN A 93 -3.09 1.60 -10.65
C GLN A 93 -1.87 0.68 -10.75
N CYS A 94 -1.58 0.13 -11.93
CA CYS A 94 -0.38 -0.69 -12.15
C CYS A 94 0.92 0.08 -11.89
N PHE A 95 1.02 1.33 -12.36
CA PHE A 95 2.21 2.17 -12.17
C PHE A 95 2.46 2.48 -10.69
N PHE A 96 1.43 2.89 -9.94
CA PHE A 96 1.56 3.20 -8.52
C PHE A 96 1.75 1.96 -7.64
N SER A 97 1.07 0.85 -7.96
CA SER A 97 1.19 -0.41 -7.21
C SER A 97 2.61 -0.99 -7.29
N LEU A 98 3.23 -0.93 -8.47
CA LEU A 98 4.60 -1.43 -8.71
C LEU A 98 5.68 -0.37 -8.42
N ALA A 99 5.30 0.86 -8.10
CA ALA A 99 6.21 2.01 -7.95
C ALA A 99 7.20 2.16 -9.12
N VAL A 100 6.72 1.94 -10.35
CA VAL A 100 7.57 2.01 -11.56
C VAL A 100 8.05 3.44 -11.78
N GLY A 101 9.35 3.63 -11.96
CA GLY A 101 9.96 4.94 -12.22
C GLY A 101 10.23 5.79 -10.96
N PHE A 102 9.89 5.31 -9.75
CA PHE A 102 10.14 6.04 -8.50
C PHE A 102 11.57 5.90 -7.95
N GLY A 103 12.44 5.17 -8.64
CA GLY A 103 13.85 4.97 -8.26
C GLY A 103 14.08 4.03 -7.06
N SER A 104 13.05 3.68 -6.29
CA SER A 104 13.12 2.74 -5.17
C SER A 104 13.63 1.36 -5.60
N THR A 105 13.05 0.79 -6.66
CA THR A 105 13.48 -0.51 -7.21
C THR A 105 14.93 -0.46 -7.72
N THR A 106 15.33 0.63 -8.39
CA THR A 106 16.71 0.85 -8.83
C THR A 106 17.67 0.94 -7.65
N MET A 107 17.28 1.65 -6.58
CA MET A 107 18.05 1.75 -5.34
C MET A 107 18.24 0.37 -4.73
N TYR A 108 17.18 -0.43 -4.57
CA TYR A 108 17.28 -1.80 -4.04
C TYR A 108 18.17 -2.70 -4.92
N ALA A 109 18.03 -2.61 -6.24
CA ALA A 109 18.84 -3.37 -7.17
C ALA A 109 20.34 -3.03 -7.10
N SER A 110 20.70 -1.79 -6.73
CA SER A 110 22.12 -1.38 -6.61
C SER A 110 22.88 -2.07 -5.48
N PHE A 111 22.17 -2.72 -4.54
CA PHE A 111 22.75 -3.52 -3.47
C PHE A 111 22.88 -5.01 -3.83
N ASN A 112 22.41 -5.44 -5.00
CA ASN A 112 22.56 -6.82 -5.45
C ASN A 112 23.97 -7.08 -5.98
N ARG A 113 24.37 -8.36 -5.97
CA ARG A 113 25.61 -8.79 -6.64
C ARG A 113 25.44 -8.66 -8.15
N PHE A 114 26.56 -8.40 -8.85
CA PHE A 114 26.55 -8.25 -10.31
C PHE A 114 26.11 -9.53 -11.05
N ASP A 115 26.35 -10.70 -10.46
CA ASP A 115 25.95 -12.01 -10.99
C ASP A 115 24.54 -12.44 -10.56
N HIS A 116 23.80 -11.60 -9.82
CA HIS A 116 22.45 -11.94 -9.36
C HIS A 116 21.47 -11.92 -10.55
N PRO A 117 20.76 -13.02 -10.84
CA PRO A 117 19.74 -13.02 -11.89
C PRO A 117 18.60 -12.08 -11.51
N ILE A 118 18.20 -11.20 -12.43
CA ILE A 118 17.15 -10.19 -12.18
C ILE A 118 15.79 -10.55 -12.78
N TYR A 119 15.75 -11.54 -13.68
CA TYR A 119 14.54 -11.97 -14.37
C TYR A 119 13.75 -13.03 -13.59
N ARG A 120 14.36 -13.70 -12.61
CA ARG A 120 13.77 -14.84 -11.90
C ARG A 120 14.08 -14.79 -10.41
#